data_AF-A0A530QEL6-F1
#
_entry.id   AF-A0A530QEL6-F1
#
_cell.length_a   1.000
_cell.length_b   1.000
_cell.length_c   1.000
_cell.angle_alpha   90.00
_cell.angle_beta   90.00
_cell.angle_gamma   90.00
#
_symmetry.space_group_name_H-M   'P 1'
#
loop_
_entity.id
_entity.type
_entity.pdbx_description
1 polymer ?
#
loop_
_entity_poly.entity_id
_entity_poly.type
_entity_poly.pdbx_seq_one_letter_code
_entity_poly.pdbx_strand_id
1 'polypeptide(L)'
;TDIAIVADRIVGTHARYQAAEEIDGRGRFAVPGFIDTHLHIESSLVSPLEFDRCVLPHGVTTVLCDPHEIANVLGVEGIRYFLDCAERT
;
A
#
# COMPACT_ATOMS: atom_id res chain seq x y z
N THR A 1 -1.16 -17.82 17.37
CA THR A 1 -1.17 -18.70 16.20
C THR A 1 -0.36 -18.04 15.12
N ASP A 2 0.06 -18.77 14.10
CA ASP A 2 1.03 -18.29 13.13
C ASP A 2 0.33 -18.02 11.79
N ILE A 3 0.94 -17.16 10.96
CA ILE A 3 0.54 -16.90 9.58
C ILE A 3 1.70 -17.32 8.70
N ALA A 4 1.46 -18.24 7.76
CA ALA A 4 2.45 -18.70 6.81
C ALA A 4 2.30 -17.97 5.48
N ILE A 5 3.41 -17.48 4.94
CA ILE A 5 3.47 -16.74 3.68
C ILE A 5 4.46 -17.44 2.74
N VAL A 6 4.07 -17.62 1.49
CA VAL A 6 4.95 -18.06 0.40
C VAL A 6 4.81 -17.06 -0.73
N ALA A 7 5.94 -16.44 -1.10
CA ALA A 7 5.96 -15.32 -2.05
C ALA A 7 4.94 -14.23 -1.66
N ASP A 8 3.96 -13.96 -2.52
CA ASP A 8 2.96 -12.91 -2.39
C ASP A 8 1.60 -13.41 -1.85
N ARG A 9 1.57 -14.59 -1.22
CA ARG A 9 0.33 -15.22 -0.75
C ARG A 9 0.44 -15.75 0.68
N ILE A 10 -0.62 -15.54 1.44
CA ILE A 10 -0.87 -16.26 2.69
C ILE A 10 -1.30 -17.69 2.34
N VAL A 11 -0.55 -18.68 2.83
CA VAL A 11 -0.82 -20.11 2.56
C VAL A 11 -1.40 -20.86 3.76
N GLY A 12 -1.40 -20.24 4.93
CA GLY A 12 -1.91 -20.88 6.14
C GLY A 12 -2.11 -19.89 7.28
N THR A 13 -3.13 -20.12 8.08
CA THR A 13 -3.42 -19.39 9.33
C THR A 13 -3.86 -20.39 10.40
N HIS A 14 -3.97 -19.95 11.65
CA HIS A 14 -4.57 -20.75 12.74
C HIS A 14 -3.83 -22.06 13.11
N ALA A 15 -2.53 -22.19 12.79
CA ALA A 15 -1.70 -23.31 13.19
C ALA A 15 -0.31 -22.86 13.68
N ARG A 16 0.65 -23.80 13.77
CA ARG A 16 2.06 -23.52 13.99
C ARG A 16 2.85 -23.89 12.74
N TYR A 17 3.75 -23.02 12.32
CA TYR A 17 4.55 -23.20 11.11
C TYR A 17 6.04 -23.02 11.42
N GLN A 18 6.90 -23.57 10.57
CA GLN A 18 8.32 -23.28 10.55
C GLN A 18 8.65 -22.67 9.19
N ALA A 19 9.47 -21.62 9.17
CA ALA A 19 9.83 -20.93 7.94
C ALA A 19 11.34 -20.70 7.87
N ALA A 20 11.83 -20.41 6.65
CA ALA A 20 13.23 -20.00 6.47
C ALA A 20 13.52 -18.63 7.10
N GLU A 21 12.49 -17.78 7.21
CA GLU A 21 12.51 -16.48 7.86
C GLU A 21 11.27 -16.34 8.75
N GLU A 22 11.45 -15.88 9.99
CA GLU A 22 10.38 -15.74 10.98
C GLU A 22 10.37 -14.32 11.56
N ILE A 23 9.18 -13.71 11.59
CA ILE A 23 8.92 -12.41 12.21
C ILE A 23 8.18 -12.64 13.53
N ASP A 24 8.77 -12.24 14.66
CA ASP A 24 8.15 -12.41 15.98
C ASP A 24 7.03 -11.38 16.24
N GLY A 25 5.79 -11.85 16.10
CA GLY A 25 4.58 -11.07 16.37
C GLY A 25 4.04 -11.17 17.80
N ARG A 26 4.76 -11.78 18.77
CA ARG A 26 4.24 -11.97 20.14
C ARG A 26 3.85 -10.64 20.79
N GLY A 27 2.67 -10.61 21.42
CA GLY A 27 2.12 -9.42 22.06
C GLY A 27 1.60 -8.35 21.09
N ARG A 28 1.54 -8.65 19.78
CA ARG A 28 1.02 -7.76 18.74
C ARG A 28 -0.20 -8.37 18.06
N PHE A 29 -0.90 -7.55 17.28
CA PHE A 29 -1.98 -7.97 16.40
C PHE A 29 -1.52 -7.92 14.96
N ALA A 30 -1.82 -8.98 14.21
CA ALA A 30 -1.69 -8.99 12.76
C ALA A 30 -3.05 -8.62 12.15
N VAL A 31 -3.04 -7.63 11.25
CA VAL A 31 -4.21 -7.20 10.47
C VAL A 31 -3.82 -7.16 8.99
N PRO A 32 -4.79 -7.27 8.07
CA PRO A 32 -4.53 -6.95 6.66
C PRO A 32 -4.02 -5.52 6.51
N GLY A 33 -3.25 -5.27 5.45
CA GLY A 33 -2.94 -3.91 5.06
C GLY A 33 -4.22 -3.10 4.80
N PHE A 34 -4.22 -1.84 5.21
CA PHE A 34 -5.37 -0.96 5.09
C PHE A 34 -5.55 -0.52 3.64
N ILE A 35 -6.82 -0.35 3.25
CA ILE A 35 -7.25 0.11 1.94
C ILE A 35 -7.94 1.45 2.13
N ASP A 36 -7.36 2.51 1.60
CA ASP A 36 -8.02 3.81 1.52
C ASP A 36 -8.83 3.88 0.21
N THR A 37 -10.15 3.90 0.34
CA THR A 37 -11.07 3.70 -0.78
C THR A 37 -11.29 4.94 -1.62
N HIS A 38 -10.90 6.12 -1.16
CA HIS A 38 -11.04 7.35 -1.92
C HIS A 38 -10.21 8.47 -1.31
N LEU A 39 -9.23 8.97 -2.08
CA LEU A 39 -8.44 10.14 -1.70
C LEU A 39 -7.91 10.88 -2.93
N HIS A 40 -7.37 12.07 -2.66
CA HIS A 40 -6.65 12.91 -3.61
C HIS A 40 -5.24 13.14 -3.08
N ILE A 41 -4.23 12.55 -3.72
CA ILE A 41 -2.83 12.67 -3.26
C ILE A 41 -2.40 14.14 -3.35
N GLU A 42 -2.88 14.86 -4.35
CA GLU A 42 -2.60 16.28 -4.59
C GLU A 42 -2.95 17.16 -3.39
N SER A 43 -4.00 16.81 -2.63
CA SER A 43 -4.40 17.51 -1.40
C SER A 43 -3.34 17.41 -0.28
N SER A 44 -2.44 16.45 -0.36
CA SER A 44 -1.31 16.29 0.58
C SER A 44 -0.09 17.14 0.20
N LEU A 45 -0.13 17.84 -0.94
CA LEU A 45 0.95 18.70 -1.45
C LEU A 45 2.29 17.96 -1.66
N VAL A 46 2.23 16.66 -1.92
CA VAL A 46 3.38 15.79 -2.20
C VAL A 46 3.13 14.97 -3.46
N SER A 47 4.20 14.42 -4.05
CA SER A 47 4.09 13.49 -5.18
C SER A 47 3.51 12.14 -4.74
N PRO A 48 2.98 11.31 -5.67
CA PRO A 48 2.51 9.96 -5.35
C PRO A 48 3.54 9.08 -4.65
N LEU A 49 4.80 9.11 -5.09
CA LEU A 49 5.89 8.34 -4.46
C LEU A 49 6.21 8.82 -3.03
N GLU A 50 6.10 10.13 -2.78
CA GLU A 50 6.29 10.67 -1.43
C GLU A 50 5.10 10.38 -0.52
N PHE A 51 3.89 10.36 -1.07
CA PHE A 51 2.71 9.93 -0.35
C PHE A 51 2.82 8.48 0.11
N ASP A 52 3.19 7.56 -0.79
CA ASP A 52 3.42 6.14 -0.46
C ASP A 52 4.43 5.97 0.68
N ARG A 53 5.60 6.63 0.56
CA ARG A 53 6.64 6.62 1.59
C ARG A 53 6.12 7.08 2.97
N CYS A 54 5.16 8.01 3.00
CA CYS A 54 4.56 8.51 4.24
C CYS A 54 3.52 7.56 4.82
N VAL A 55 2.66 6.93 4.01
CA VAL A 55 1.50 6.17 4.52
C VAL A 55 1.78 4.68 4.71
N LEU A 56 2.69 4.10 3.93
CA LEU A 56 3.03 2.67 4.01
C LEU A 56 3.53 2.25 5.41
N PRO A 57 4.38 3.03 6.12
CA PRO A 57 4.79 2.71 7.49
C PRO A 57 3.64 2.68 8.50
N HIS A 58 2.50 3.30 8.16
CA HIS A 58 1.28 3.31 8.97
C HIS A 58 0.28 2.22 8.59
N GLY A 59 0.65 1.35 7.65
CA GLY A 59 -0.10 0.13 7.31
C GLY A 59 -1.06 0.27 6.13
N VAL A 60 -1.11 1.41 5.44
CA VAL A 60 -1.88 1.56 4.19
C VAL A 60 -1.10 0.89 3.07
N THR A 61 -1.66 -0.16 2.48
CA THR A 61 -1.02 -0.94 1.40
C THR A 61 -1.72 -0.77 0.06
N THR A 62 -2.87 -0.08 0.03
CA THR A 62 -3.65 0.13 -1.19
C THR A 62 -4.43 1.42 -1.08
N VAL A 63 -4.42 2.21 -2.16
CA VAL A 63 -5.17 3.46 -2.26
C VAL A 63 -5.92 3.51 -3.58
N LEU A 64 -7.14 4.05 -3.55
CA LEU A 64 -7.91 4.39 -4.73
C LEU A 64 -7.89 5.91 -4.87
N CYS A 65 -6.91 6.40 -5.64
CA CYS A 65 -6.72 7.83 -5.87
C CYS A 65 -7.50 8.30 -7.09
N ASP A 66 -8.20 9.43 -6.96
CA ASP A 66 -8.79 10.17 -8.09
C ASP A 66 -7.89 11.39 -8.40
N PRO A 67 -7.02 11.32 -9.43
CA PRO A 67 -6.03 12.36 -9.72
C PRO A 67 -6.65 13.53 -10.50
N HIS A 68 -7.85 13.99 -10.09
CA HIS A 68 -8.60 14.97 -10.88
C HIS A 68 -7.97 16.36 -10.80
N GLU A 69 -7.23 16.69 -9.75
CA GLU A 69 -6.58 17.99 -9.61
C GLU A 69 -5.48 18.14 -10.66
N ILE A 70 -4.57 17.17 -10.75
CA ILE A 70 -3.52 17.20 -11.78
C ILE A 70 -4.10 17.01 -13.18
N ALA A 71 -5.18 16.22 -13.34
CA ALA A 71 -5.84 16.05 -14.62
C ALA A 71 -6.49 17.35 -15.11
N ASN A 72 -7.10 18.15 -14.23
CA ASN A 72 -7.65 19.45 -14.61
C ASN A 72 -6.56 20.46 -15.02
N VAL A 73 -5.35 20.36 -14.45
CA VAL A 73 -4.24 21.29 -14.74
C VAL A 73 -3.43 20.87 -15.97
N LEU A 74 -3.06 19.59 -16.07
CA LEU A 74 -2.14 19.05 -17.07
C LEU A 74 -2.80 18.09 -18.08
N GLY A 75 -4.09 17.80 -17.91
CA GLY A 75 -4.81 16.86 -18.77
C GLY A 75 -4.23 15.45 -18.70
N VAL A 76 -4.14 14.81 -19.87
CA VAL A 76 -3.69 13.42 -20.02
C VAL A 76 -2.25 13.21 -19.53
N GLU A 77 -1.37 14.21 -19.66
CA GLU A 77 0.01 14.07 -19.17
C GLU A 77 0.06 13.96 -17.64
N GLY A 78 -0.82 14.66 -16.93
CA GLY A 78 -0.96 14.53 -15.48
C GLY A 78 -1.41 13.12 -15.06
N ILE A 79 -2.36 12.55 -15.80
CA ILE A 79 -2.84 11.18 -15.58
C ILE A 79 -1.72 10.16 -15.84
N ARG A 80 -0.97 10.31 -16.95
CA ARG A 80 0.17 9.42 -17.26
C ARG A 80 1.23 9.46 -16.16
N TYR A 81 1.58 10.66 -15.66
CA TYR A 81 2.50 10.79 -14.55
C TYR A 81 2.05 10.00 -13.31
N PHE A 82 0.76 10.06 -12.96
CA PHE A 82 0.22 9.28 -11.84
C PHE A 82 0.29 7.77 -12.08
N LEU A 83 -0.05 7.31 -13.29
CA LEU A 83 0.04 5.89 -13.66
C LEU A 83 1.49 5.39 -13.60
N ASP A 84 2.44 6.14 -14.15
CA ASP A 84 3.87 5.81 -14.10
C ASP A 84 4.40 5.77 -12.65
N CYS A 85 3.85 6.60 -11.76
CA CYS A 85 4.19 6.52 -10.34
C CYS A 85 3.59 5.28 -9.67
N ALA A 86 2.34 4.93 -9.98
CA ALA A 86 1.65 3.77 -9.42
C ALA A 86 2.29 2.43 -9.84
N GLU A 87 2.94 2.36 -11.00
CA GLU A 87 3.73 1.17 -11.40
C GLU A 87 5.06 1.02 -10.64
N ARG A 88 5.47 2.05 -9.90
CA ARG A 88 6.76 2.14 -9.20
C ARG A 88 6.65 2.12 -7.67
N THR A 89 5.43 2.17 -7.14
CA THR A 89 5.12 1.95 -5.72
C THR A 89 5.05 0.46 -5.41
#